data_AF-A0A1Q3QRB5-F1
#
_entry.id   AF-A0A1Q3QRB5-F1
#
_cell.length_a   1.000
_cell.length_b   1.000
_cell.length_c   1.000
_cell.angle_alpha   90.00
_cell.angle_beta   90.00
_cell.angle_gamma   90.00
#
_symmetry.space_group_name_H-M   'P 1'
#
loop_
_entity.id
_entity.type
_entity.pdbx_description
1 polymer ?
#
loop_
_entity_poly.entity_id
_entity_poly.type
_entity_poly.pdbx_seq_one_letter_code
_entity_poly.pdbx_strand_id
1 'polypeptide(L)'
;MSDGHYTDTRTMTGPNGAARTSQKSVQNGELTSTKTATRPNGATYTNQRTAGNGQYTDSRTATGPNGATYTSQRSAEPGQLNSTKTAVGPNGGVYNDQRNVANGQVNNVRTVTPPPQP
;
A
#
# COMPACT_ATOMS: atom_id res chain seq x y z
N MET A 1 31.79 10.89 -11.80
CA MET A 1 30.46 11.30 -11.29
C MET A 1 29.86 10.03 -10.71
N SER A 2 29.50 9.98 -9.43
CA SER A 2 28.87 8.77 -8.89
C SER A 2 27.47 8.67 -9.48
N ASP A 3 27.08 7.49 -9.95
CA ASP A 3 25.87 7.26 -10.76
C ASP A 3 24.56 7.32 -9.93
N GLY A 4 24.47 8.26 -8.98
CA GLY A 4 23.24 8.65 -8.29
C GLY A 4 22.53 7.53 -7.53
N HIS A 5 23.22 6.44 -7.19
CA HIS A 5 22.63 5.30 -6.50
C HIS A 5 22.66 5.51 -4.98
N TYR A 6 21.49 5.62 -4.36
CA TYR A 6 21.32 5.74 -2.92
C TYR A 6 20.49 4.57 -2.40
N THR A 7 20.87 3.98 -1.27
CA THR A 7 20.04 3.01 -0.54
C THR A 7 20.15 3.25 0.96
N ASP A 8 19.00 3.27 1.65
CA ASP A 8 18.85 3.39 3.10
C ASP A 8 17.94 2.29 3.62
N THR A 9 18.43 1.52 4.57
CA THR A 9 17.65 0.50 5.28
C THR A 9 17.70 0.78 6.77
N ARG A 10 16.52 0.92 7.37
CA ARG A 10 16.34 1.13 8.81
C ARG A 10 15.44 0.08 9.39
N THR A 11 15.89 -0.54 10.46
CA THR A 11 15.13 -1.51 11.24
C THR A 11 15.06 -1.04 12.69
N MET A 12 13.88 -1.16 13.28
CA MET A 12 13.65 -0.83 14.68
C MET A 12 12.81 -1.92 15.31
N THR A 13 13.28 -2.44 16.46
CA THR A 13 12.51 -3.31 17.34
C THR A 13 12.07 -2.50 18.54
N GLY A 14 10.76 -2.44 18.75
CA GLY A 14 10.13 -1.80 19.90
C GLY A 14 9.74 -2.81 20.98
N PRO A 15 9.10 -2.33 22.06
CA PRO A 15 8.63 -3.19 23.14
C PRO A 15 7.75 -4.34 22.65
N ASN A 16 7.79 -5.46 23.39
CA ASN A 16 6.93 -6.62 23.18
C ASN A 16 6.99 -7.21 21.74
N GLY A 17 8.17 -7.14 21.12
CA GLY A 17 8.40 -7.70 19.78
C GLY A 17 7.80 -6.89 18.64
N ALA A 18 7.38 -5.63 18.87
CA ALA A 18 7.01 -4.73 17.79
C ALA A 18 8.22 -4.54 16.86
N ALA A 19 8.01 -4.56 15.54
CA ALA A 19 9.09 -4.38 14.57
C ALA A 19 8.66 -3.42 13.47
N ARG A 20 9.60 -2.62 12.97
CA ARG A 20 9.41 -1.77 11.79
C ARG A 20 10.66 -1.80 10.93
N THR A 21 10.48 -2.00 9.64
CA THR A 21 11.55 -1.86 8.65
C THR A 21 11.14 -0.81 7.62
N SER A 22 12.10 -0.01 7.19
CA SER A 22 11.97 0.90 6.06
C SER A 22 13.19 0.79 5.19
N GLN A 23 12.97 0.50 3.92
CA GLN A 23 13.98 0.54 2.88
C GLN A 23 13.62 1.63 1.88
N LYS A 24 14.62 2.38 1.43
CA LYS A 24 14.54 3.38 0.38
C LYS A 24 15.71 3.18 -0.55
N SER A 25 15.47 3.29 -1.84
CA SER A 25 16.53 3.35 -2.83
C SER A 25 16.18 4.40 -3.88
N VAL A 26 17.20 5.07 -4.42
CA VAL A 26 17.10 5.94 -5.58
C VAL A 26 18.12 5.46 -6.60
N GLN A 27 17.67 5.21 -7.82
CA GLN A 27 18.52 4.84 -8.94
C GLN A 27 17.95 5.45 -10.21
N ASN A 28 18.78 6.12 -11.02
CA ASN A 28 18.38 6.70 -12.31
C ASN A 28 17.13 7.59 -12.24
N GLY A 29 16.99 8.39 -11.17
CA GLY A 29 15.84 9.28 -10.97
C GLY A 29 14.55 8.60 -10.49
N GLU A 30 14.58 7.29 -10.25
CA GLU A 30 13.48 6.52 -9.67
C GLU A 30 13.71 6.27 -8.19
N LEU A 31 12.73 6.62 -7.35
CA LEU A 31 12.66 6.28 -5.94
C LEU A 31 11.85 5.00 -5.77
N THR A 32 12.42 4.00 -5.12
CA THR A 32 11.68 2.85 -4.57
C THR A 32 11.70 2.89 -3.04
N SER A 33 10.58 2.57 -2.39
CA SER A 33 10.51 2.50 -0.93
C SER A 33 9.60 1.38 -0.45
N THR A 34 10.14 0.54 0.43
CA THR A 34 9.39 -0.52 1.12
C THR A 34 9.32 -0.20 2.61
N LYS A 35 8.14 -0.38 3.20
CA LYS A 35 7.94 -0.28 4.66
C LYS A 35 7.19 -1.50 5.15
N THR A 36 7.66 -2.07 6.24
CA THR A 36 6.95 -3.13 6.96
C THR A 36 6.81 -2.74 8.42
N ALA A 37 5.74 -3.22 9.05
CA ALA A 37 5.57 -3.12 10.49
C ALA A 37 4.79 -4.33 11.00
N THR A 38 5.20 -4.82 12.17
CA THR A 38 4.48 -5.82 12.95
C THR A 38 4.26 -5.27 14.35
N ARG A 39 3.04 -5.35 14.84
CA ARG A 39 2.68 -4.94 16.21
C ARG A 39 2.70 -6.16 17.14
N PRO A 40 2.84 -5.95 18.47
CA PRO A 40 2.83 -7.04 19.45
C PRO A 40 1.58 -7.92 19.41
N ASN A 41 0.44 -7.36 18.99
CA ASN A 41 -0.82 -8.09 18.85
C ASN A 41 -0.95 -8.86 17.52
N GLY A 42 0.15 -9.02 16.77
CA GLY A 42 0.16 -9.74 15.49
C GLY A 42 -0.32 -8.92 14.29
N ALA A 43 -0.78 -7.69 14.47
CA ALA A 43 -1.20 -6.85 13.35
C ALA A 43 0.01 -6.49 12.46
N THR A 44 -0.16 -6.59 11.14
CA THR A 44 0.91 -6.32 10.17
C THR A 44 0.54 -5.20 9.21
N TYR A 45 1.56 -4.55 8.67
CA TYR A 45 1.45 -3.56 7.62
C TYR A 45 2.62 -3.70 6.67
N THR A 46 2.35 -3.56 5.38
CA THR A 46 3.37 -3.56 4.33
C THR A 46 2.99 -2.52 3.28
N ASN A 47 3.99 -1.81 2.77
CA ASN A 47 3.80 -0.79 1.77
C ASN A 47 5.00 -0.74 0.82
N GLN A 48 4.75 -0.75 -0.48
CA GLN A 48 5.74 -0.55 -1.52
C GLN A 48 5.33 0.65 -2.35
N ARG A 49 6.30 1.51 -2.65
CA ARG A 49 6.11 2.67 -3.52
C ARG A 49 7.23 2.76 -4.52
N THR A 50 6.88 3.13 -5.75
CA THR A 50 7.83 3.56 -6.76
C THR A 50 7.39 4.92 -7.31
N ALA A 51 8.34 5.83 -7.51
CA ALA A 51 8.07 7.14 -8.09
C ALA A 51 9.26 7.60 -8.92
N GLY A 52 9.02 7.95 -10.18
CA GLY A 52 10.07 8.37 -11.12
C GLY A 52 9.49 8.57 -12.50
N ASN A 53 10.10 9.42 -13.33
CA ASN A 53 9.72 9.61 -14.74
C ASN A 53 8.23 9.94 -14.97
N GLY A 54 7.61 10.69 -14.06
CA GLY A 54 6.17 11.04 -14.13
C GLY A 54 5.23 9.93 -13.65
N GLN A 55 5.78 8.76 -13.30
CA GLN A 55 5.06 7.57 -12.87
C GLN A 55 5.05 7.49 -11.34
N TYR A 56 3.96 6.97 -10.79
CA TYR A 56 3.84 6.65 -9.37
C TYR A 56 3.07 5.34 -9.19
N THR A 57 3.60 4.45 -8.37
CA THR A 57 2.89 3.27 -7.87
C THR A 57 2.94 3.20 -6.35
N ASP A 58 1.88 2.70 -5.75
CA ASP A 58 1.78 2.47 -4.31
C ASP A 58 0.88 1.27 -4.04
N SER A 59 1.44 0.26 -3.37
CA SER A 59 0.76 -0.93 -2.92
C SER A 59 0.83 -1.00 -1.41
N ARG A 60 -0.31 -1.18 -0.75
CA ARG A 60 -0.41 -1.28 0.72
C ARG A 60 -1.21 -2.50 1.07
N THR A 61 -0.74 -3.21 2.09
CA THR A 61 -1.46 -4.32 2.73
C THR A 61 -1.40 -4.12 4.23
N ALA A 62 -2.52 -4.36 4.91
CA ALA A 62 -2.60 -4.40 6.35
C ALA A 62 -3.47 -5.56 6.80
N THR A 63 -3.06 -6.23 7.86
CA THR A 63 -3.86 -7.26 8.53
C THR A 63 -4.00 -6.89 9.99
N GLY A 64 -5.24 -6.80 10.46
CA GLY A 64 -5.58 -6.57 11.85
C GLY A 64 -5.42 -7.82 12.71
N PRO A 65 -5.39 -7.67 14.04
CA PRO A 65 -5.21 -8.81 14.96
C PRO A 65 -6.39 -9.80 14.93
N ASN A 66 -7.55 -9.36 14.43
CA ASN A 66 -8.76 -10.17 14.29
C ASN A 66 -8.94 -10.74 12.87
N GLY A 67 -7.91 -10.72 12.04
CA GLY A 67 -7.96 -11.24 10.66
C GLY A 67 -8.58 -10.31 9.63
N ALA A 68 -9.11 -9.14 10.02
CA ALA A 68 -9.56 -8.14 9.06
C ALA A 68 -8.38 -7.68 8.19
N THR A 69 -8.61 -7.49 6.89
CA THR A 69 -7.55 -7.08 5.95
C THR A 69 -7.92 -5.81 5.21
N TYR A 70 -6.90 -5.08 4.79
CA TYR A 70 -7.02 -3.96 3.86
C TYR A 70 -5.91 -4.05 2.82
N THR A 71 -6.28 -3.91 1.55
CA THR A 71 -5.34 -3.73 0.45
C THR A 71 -5.67 -2.44 -0.29
N SER A 72 -4.64 -1.79 -0.82
CA SER A 72 -4.78 -0.66 -1.71
C SER A 72 -3.69 -0.69 -2.74
N GLN A 73 -4.09 -0.53 -4.00
CA GLN A 73 -3.19 -0.29 -5.11
C GLN A 73 -3.52 1.07 -5.69
N ARG A 74 -2.48 1.81 -6.08
CA ARG A 74 -2.62 3.07 -6.80
C ARG A 74 -1.52 3.13 -7.84
N SER A 75 -1.88 3.52 -9.05
CA SER A 75 -0.95 3.99 -10.07
C SER A 75 -1.39 5.37 -10.56
N ALA A 76 -0.42 6.20 -10.92
CA ALA A 76 -0.68 7.49 -11.51
C ALA A 76 0.41 7.84 -12.53
N GLU A 77 -0.03 8.47 -13.60
CA GLU A 77 0.76 9.00 -14.71
C GLU A 77 0.18 10.38 -15.05
N PRO A 78 0.84 11.21 -15.87
CA PRO A 78 0.26 12.46 -16.33
C PRO A 78 -1.14 12.27 -16.95
N GLY A 79 -2.16 12.89 -16.34
CA GLY A 79 -3.55 12.83 -16.81
C GLY A 79 -4.31 11.53 -16.49
N GLN A 80 -3.67 10.55 -15.84
CA GLN A 80 -4.28 9.26 -15.52
C GLN A 80 -4.04 8.84 -14.06
N LEU A 81 -5.06 8.24 -13.44
CA LEU A 81 -4.94 7.65 -12.12
C LEU A 81 -5.81 6.41 -12.02
N ASN A 82 -5.27 5.33 -11.50
CA ASN A 82 -6.03 4.16 -11.10
C ASN A 82 -5.82 3.93 -9.60
N SER A 83 -6.89 3.63 -8.87
CA SER A 83 -6.78 3.19 -7.49
C SER A 83 -7.84 2.16 -7.18
N THR A 84 -7.41 1.06 -6.57
CA THR A 84 -8.29 0.02 -6.04
C THR A 84 -8.04 -0.09 -4.54
N LYS A 85 -9.11 -0.21 -3.76
CA LYS A 85 -9.06 -0.45 -2.33
C LYS A 85 -10.01 -1.57 -1.99
N THR A 86 -9.53 -2.54 -1.25
CA THR A 86 -10.35 -3.64 -0.75
C THR A 86 -10.18 -3.73 0.75
N ALA A 87 -11.27 -3.86 1.47
CA ALA A 87 -11.25 -4.17 2.90
C ALA A 87 -12.12 -5.41 3.13
N VAL A 88 -11.61 -6.35 3.91
CA VAL A 88 -12.35 -7.54 4.34
C VAL A 88 -12.45 -7.49 5.85
N GLY A 89 -13.68 -7.42 6.37
CA GLY A 89 -13.95 -7.45 7.80
C GLY A 89 -13.62 -8.81 8.42
N PRO A 90 -13.53 -8.89 9.75
CA PRO A 90 -13.19 -10.14 10.44
C PRO A 90 -14.21 -11.27 10.18
N ASN A 91 -15.46 -10.90 9.85
CA ASN A 91 -16.54 -11.84 9.55
C ASN A 91 -16.73 -12.08 8.05
N GLY A 92 -15.79 -11.64 7.20
CA GLY A 92 -15.81 -11.89 5.75
C GLY A 92 -16.60 -10.89 4.90
N GLY A 93 -17.23 -9.87 5.49
CA GLY A 93 -17.84 -8.78 4.71
C GLY A 93 -16.78 -8.01 3.93
N VAL A 94 -17.06 -7.67 2.67
CA VAL A 94 -16.10 -7.07 1.75
C VAL A 94 -16.56 -5.67 1.33
N TYR A 95 -15.63 -4.72 1.35
CA TYR A 95 -15.78 -3.42 0.72
C TYR A 95 -14.76 -3.28 -0.40
N ASN A 96 -15.19 -2.85 -1.57
CA ASN A 96 -14.30 -2.51 -2.68
C ASN A 96 -14.59 -1.09 -3.18
N ASP A 97 -13.54 -0.34 -3.49
CA ASP A 97 -13.59 0.97 -4.13
C ASP A 97 -12.58 0.98 -5.26
N GLN A 98 -13.06 1.24 -6.47
CA GLN A 98 -12.23 1.40 -7.66
C GLN A 98 -12.45 2.79 -8.23
N ARG A 99 -11.37 3.56 -8.33
CA ARG A 99 -11.35 4.88 -8.93
C ARG A 99 -10.43 4.88 -10.14
N ASN A 100 -10.94 5.37 -11.25
CA ASN A 100 -10.16 5.69 -12.43
C ASN A 100 -10.32 7.17 -12.77
N VAL A 101 -9.24 7.81 -13.16
CA VAL A 101 -9.24 9.14 -13.77
C VAL A 101 -8.55 9.02 -15.12
N ALA A 102 -9.21 9.47 -16.18
CA ALA A 102 -8.62 9.54 -17.51
C ALA A 102 -9.25 10.73 -18.25
N ASN A 103 -8.42 11.50 -18.97
CA ASN A 103 -8.88 12.64 -19.78
C ASN A 103 -9.72 13.65 -18.99
N GLY A 104 -9.38 13.89 -17.72
CA GLY A 104 -10.10 14.80 -16.82
C GLY A 104 -11.43 14.26 -16.28
N GLN A 105 -11.84 13.05 -16.67
CA GLN A 105 -13.05 12.40 -16.15
C GLN A 105 -12.72 11.47 -14.98
N VAL A 106 -13.59 11.45 -13.98
CA VAL A 106 -13.47 10.57 -12.80
C VAL A 106 -14.58 9.51 -12.87
N ASN A 107 -14.19 8.24 -12.82
CA ASN A 107 -15.09 7.11 -12.60
C ASN A 107 -14.77 6.49 -11.23
N ASN A 108 -15.80 6.30 -10.40
CA ASN A 108 -15.66 5.69 -9.09
C ASN A 108 -16.76 4.65 -8.86
N VAL A 109 -16.38 3.40 -8.68
CA VAL A 109 -17.29 2.28 -8.37
C VAL A 109 -17.02 1.82 -6.96
N ARG A 110 -18.09 1.69 -6.16
CA ARG A 110 -18.03 1.15 -4.80
C ARG A 110 -18.96 -0.04 -4.69
N THR A 111 -18.49 -1.13 -4.11
CA THR A 111 -19.30 -2.32 -3.84
C THR A 111 -19.15 -2.73 -2.39
N VAL A 112 -20.26 -3.10 -1.77
CA VAL A 112 -20.31 -3.65 -0.42
C VAL A 112 -20.95 -5.02 -0.51
N THR A 113 -20.23 -6.03 -0.06
CA THR A 113 -20.73 -7.40 0.06
C THR A 113 -20.83 -7.71 1.55
N PRO A 114 -22.04 -7.99 2.09
CA PRO A 114 -22.19 -8.36 3.48
C PRO A 114 -21.47 -9.68 3.80
N PRO A 115 -21.14 -9.94 5.07
CA PRO A 115 -20.58 -11.23 5.47
C PRO A 115 -21.53 -12.39 5.11
N PRO A 116 -21.00 -13.60 4.84
CA PRO A 116 -21.82 -14.79 4.64
C PRO A 116 -22.80 -14.97 5.79
N GLN A 117 -24.05 -15.31 5.47
CA GLN A 117 -25.03 -15.66 6.49
C GLN A 117 -24.80 -17.12 6.95
N PRO A 118 -24.96 -17.41 8.25
CA PRO A 118 -24.83 -18.76 8.78
C PRO A 118 -25.89 -19.73 8.24
#